data_AF-A0A661TY63-F1
#
_entry.id   AF-A0A661TY63-F1
#
_cell.length_a   1.000
_cell.length_b   1.000
_cell.length_c   1.000
_cell.angle_alpha   90.00
_cell.angle_beta   90.00
_cell.angle_gamma   90.00
#
_symmetry.space_group_name_H-M   'P 1'
#
loop_
_entity.id
_entity.type
_entity.pdbx_description
1 polymer ?
#
loop_
_entity_poly.entity_id
_entity_poly.type
_entity_poly.pdbx_seq_one_letter_code
_entity_poly.pdbx_strand_id
1 'polypeptide(L)'
;MIMHRFRWTVWRRILFGFFILIAVFASAVILLYQSGFIHEKLRALAEQRLGEYSGRDVRIESLTGSLISDATFKGLVIGHEDDIEKCTCLDVESVTVKYNIIDFLRKKIRLREVVVVRPIVYLGRDSEGHFSLKEVFRPTRPRKGGPSKFSMTIDNIYVKDAYYSMDVNFPITEYEHCYVHSRYSVRRGIHTIEVMDSSCYIPAYDLQVKSFGGRITAGGGNVILQDMYAKTDLIDVQADGLVEYSPKLHYTISTEGSRLEASEIDRMFFGERGVISGDMDVNSTLEGGHGWFRSIGEVSIVDGVLVKYPFESFKFDYL
;
A
#
# COMPACT_ATOMS: atom_id res chain seq x y z
N MET A 1 48.52 24.90 48.78
CA MET A 1 47.14 24.38 48.64
C MET A 1 46.17 25.44 48.07
N ILE A 2 46.57 26.20 47.04
CA ILE A 2 45.77 27.32 46.47
C ILE A 2 45.44 27.10 44.98
N MET A 3 46.21 26.24 44.29
CA MET A 3 46.06 25.99 42.85
C MET A 3 44.84 25.14 42.44
N HIS A 4 44.19 24.45 43.39
CA HIS A 4 43.04 23.58 43.09
C HIS A 4 41.69 24.32 43.11
N ARG A 5 41.59 25.45 43.85
CA ARG A 5 40.35 26.25 43.92
C ARG A 5 40.12 27.08 42.66
N PHE A 6 41.18 27.53 41.98
CA PHE A 6 41.07 28.41 40.81
C PHE A 6 40.56 27.69 39.55
N ARG A 7 40.97 26.43 39.33
CA ARG A 7 40.46 25.60 38.21
C ARG A 7 38.97 25.32 38.35
N TRP A 8 38.48 25.12 39.57
CA TRP A 8 37.07 24.78 39.80
C TRP A 8 36.12 25.96 39.53
N THR A 9 36.50 27.19 39.87
CA THR A 9 35.70 28.39 39.58
C THR A 9 35.60 28.71 38.08
N VAL A 10 36.68 28.48 37.33
CA VAL A 10 36.70 28.66 35.87
C VAL A 10 35.82 27.61 35.17
N TRP A 11 35.94 26.34 35.55
CA TRP A 11 35.09 25.27 35.03
C TRP A 11 33.61 25.47 35.37
N ARG A 12 33.29 25.97 36.57
CA ARG A 12 31.91 26.29 36.96
C ARG A 12 31.32 27.40 36.08
N ARG A 13 32.10 28.42 35.71
CA ARG A 13 31.65 29.48 34.79
C ARG A 13 31.44 28.97 33.36
N ILE A 14 32.31 28.08 32.88
CA ILE A 14 32.16 27.45 31.56
C ILE A 14 30.91 26.56 31.52
N LEU A 15 30.72 25.71 32.54
CA LEU A 15 29.52 24.87 32.67
C LEU A 15 28.24 25.69 32.76
N PHE A 16 28.26 26.79 33.51
CA PHE A 16 27.09 27.68 33.64
C PHE A 16 26.80 28.42 32.34
N GLY A 17 27.83 28.89 31.63
CA GLY A 17 27.68 29.49 30.30
C GLY A 17 27.14 28.50 29.27
N PHE A 18 27.62 27.25 29.30
CA PHE A 18 27.11 26.17 28.45
C PHE A 18 25.64 25.83 28.77
N PHE A 19 25.28 25.80 30.05
CA PHE A 19 23.89 25.59 30.48
C PHE A 19 22.96 26.72 30.01
N ILE A 20 23.40 27.98 30.11
CA ILE A 20 22.65 29.13 29.58
C ILE A 20 22.50 29.01 28.06
N LEU A 21 23.56 28.65 27.34
CA LEU A 21 23.51 28.46 25.89
C LEU A 21 22.48 27.38 25.51
N ILE A 22 22.47 26.24 26.22
CA ILE A 22 21.49 25.18 26.03
C ILE A 22 20.07 25.69 26.33
N ALA A 23 19.88 26.45 27.42
CA ALA A 23 18.57 26.98 27.78
C ALA A 23 18.04 27.99 26.75
N VAL A 24 18.91 28.86 26.21
CA VAL A 24 18.57 29.81 25.14
C VAL A 24 18.25 29.04 23.85
N PHE A 25 19.03 28.02 23.51
CA PHE A 25 18.75 27.19 22.35
C PHE A 25 17.45 26.40 22.51
N ALA A 26 17.21 25.80 23.67
CA ALA A 26 15.98 25.07 23.96
C ALA A 26 14.76 25.98 23.93
N SER A 27 14.84 27.18 24.51
CA SER A 27 13.75 28.17 24.44
C SER A 27 13.49 28.64 23.01
N ALA A 28 14.52 28.89 22.20
CA ALA A 28 14.36 29.20 20.78
C ALA A 28 13.69 28.06 20.00
N VAL A 29 14.08 26.80 20.24
CA VAL A 29 13.45 25.62 19.64
C VAL A 29 11.98 25.49 20.08
N ILE A 30 11.68 25.72 21.35
CA ILE A 30 10.30 25.70 21.88
C ILE A 30 9.47 26.81 21.24
N LEU A 31 9.99 28.03 21.12
CA LEU A 31 9.29 29.14 20.48
C LEU A 31 9.04 28.89 18.99
N LEU A 32 10.00 28.30 18.27
CA LEU A 32 9.83 27.89 16.87
C LEU A 32 8.83 26.73 16.70
N TYR A 33 8.76 25.84 17.68
CA TYR A 33 7.77 24.76 17.71
C TYR A 33 6.36 25.31 18.01
N GLN A 34 6.25 26.25 18.94
CA GLN A 34 4.98 26.92 19.29
C GLN A 34 4.46 27.83 18.17
N SER A 35 5.35 28.44 17.37
CA SER A 35 4.94 29.32 16.27
C SER A 35 4.37 28.59 15.06
N GLY A 36 4.36 27.25 15.05
CA GLY A 36 3.90 26.45 13.92
C GLY A 36 4.85 26.48 12.70
N PHE A 37 5.94 27.23 12.77
CA PHE A 37 6.89 27.39 11.66
C PHE A 37 7.48 26.05 11.21
N ILE A 38 7.79 25.15 12.15
CA ILE A 38 8.35 23.83 11.85
C ILE A 38 7.31 22.96 11.14
N HIS A 39 6.07 22.94 11.62
CA HIS A 39 4.98 22.17 10.99
C HIS A 39 4.75 22.65 9.55
N GLU A 40 4.78 23.96 9.32
CA GLU A 40 4.61 24.54 7.99
C GLU A 40 5.75 24.18 7.03
N LYS A 41 7.00 24.25 7.50
CA LYS A 41 8.16 23.82 6.69
C LYS A 41 8.13 22.33 6.37
N LEU A 42 7.72 21.50 7.31
CA LEU A 42 7.59 20.05 7.09
C LEU A 42 6.42 19.72 6.16
N ARG A 43 5.30 20.43 6.26
CA ARG A 43 4.16 20.33 5.34
C ARG A 43 4.61 20.60 3.92
N ALA A 44 5.23 21.76 3.67
CA ALA A 44 5.73 22.14 2.35
C ALA A 44 6.78 21.15 1.81
N LEU A 45 7.67 20.65 2.68
CA LEU A 45 8.63 19.62 2.28
C LEU A 45 7.95 18.30 1.93
N ALA A 46 6.92 17.89 2.67
CA ALA A 46 6.16 16.67 2.39
C ALA A 46 5.39 16.80 1.07
N GLU A 47 4.71 17.92 0.83
CA GLU A 47 4.05 18.23 -0.45
C GLU A 47 5.03 18.14 -1.61
N GLN A 48 6.19 18.80 -1.51
CA GLN A 48 7.23 18.75 -2.54
C GLN A 48 7.71 17.32 -2.82
N ARG A 49 8.02 16.54 -1.76
CA ARG A 49 8.58 15.18 -1.91
C ARG A 49 7.54 14.20 -2.45
N LEU A 50 6.31 14.30 -1.99
CA LEU A 50 5.21 13.48 -2.51
C LEU A 50 4.88 13.87 -3.94
N GLY A 51 4.99 15.15 -4.30
CA GLY A 51 4.82 15.60 -5.68
C GLY A 51 5.91 15.11 -6.62
N GLU A 52 7.18 15.20 -6.20
CA GLU A 52 8.32 14.61 -6.94
C GLU A 52 8.15 13.09 -7.14
N TYR A 53 7.61 12.38 -6.16
CA TYR A 53 7.41 10.93 -6.22
C TYR A 53 6.20 10.52 -7.06
N SER A 54 5.08 11.23 -6.92
CA SER A 54 3.84 10.95 -7.66
C SER A 54 3.84 11.56 -9.07
N GLY A 55 4.77 12.48 -9.35
CA GLY A 55 4.79 13.27 -10.57
C GLY A 55 3.64 14.28 -10.67
N ARG A 56 3.07 14.69 -9.52
CA ARG A 56 1.79 15.40 -9.44
C ARG A 56 1.77 16.47 -8.35
N ASP A 57 0.79 17.35 -8.41
CA ASP A 57 0.54 18.30 -7.33
C ASP A 57 -0.08 17.61 -6.12
N VAL A 58 0.55 17.85 -4.98
CA VAL A 58 0.14 17.32 -3.68
C VAL A 58 -0.13 18.49 -2.75
N ARG A 59 -1.32 18.48 -2.14
CA ARG A 59 -1.74 19.46 -1.15
C ARG A 59 -2.01 18.77 0.18
N ILE A 60 -1.53 19.37 1.26
CA ILE A 60 -1.79 18.95 2.63
C ILE A 60 -2.38 20.16 3.35
N GLU A 61 -3.61 20.06 3.86
CA GLU A 61 -4.27 21.15 4.56
C GLU A 61 -3.49 21.59 5.81
N SER A 62 -3.13 20.63 6.66
CA SER A 62 -2.36 20.94 7.86
C SER A 62 -1.52 19.77 8.34
N LEU A 63 -0.45 20.10 9.07
CA LEU A 63 0.37 19.15 9.79
C LEU A 63 0.25 19.42 11.29
N THR A 64 -0.09 18.38 12.05
CA THR A 64 -0.27 18.45 13.51
C THR A 64 0.48 17.30 14.19
N GLY A 65 0.53 17.30 15.53
CA GLY A 65 1.17 16.25 16.32
C GLY A 65 2.57 16.61 16.82
N SER A 66 3.15 15.67 17.57
CA SER A 66 4.48 15.80 18.16
C SER A 66 5.53 15.30 17.19
N LEU A 67 6.19 16.20 16.47
CA LEU A 67 7.20 15.90 15.42
C LEU A 67 8.39 15.03 15.90
N ILE A 68 8.46 14.67 17.17
CA ILE A 68 9.43 13.75 17.78
C ILE A 68 8.93 12.30 17.75
N SER A 69 7.62 12.09 17.88
CA SER A 69 6.97 10.79 18.09
C SER A 69 5.88 10.45 17.07
N ASP A 70 5.24 11.47 16.49
CA ASP A 70 4.08 11.34 15.62
C ASP A 70 3.90 12.57 14.72
N ALA A 71 3.41 12.34 13.51
CA ALA A 71 3.02 13.39 12.58
C ALA A 71 1.65 13.05 12.02
N THR A 72 0.72 13.98 12.10
CA THR A 72 -0.64 13.83 11.56
C THR A 72 -0.86 14.85 10.44
N PHE A 73 -0.88 14.36 9.21
CA PHE A 73 -1.23 15.12 8.02
C PHE A 73 -2.75 15.08 7.86
N LYS A 74 -3.40 16.23 7.73
CA LYS A 74 -4.84 16.34 7.49
C LYS A 74 -5.11 16.90 6.09
N GLY A 75 -6.18 16.41 5.46
CA GLY A 75 -6.63 16.85 4.14
C GLY A 75 -5.52 16.69 3.09
N LEU A 76 -5.02 15.47 2.94
CA LEU A 76 -4.02 15.15 1.91
C LEU A 76 -4.75 14.86 0.60
N VAL A 77 -4.42 15.62 -0.43
CA VAL A 77 -5.01 15.51 -1.77
C VAL A 77 -3.89 15.38 -2.79
N ILE A 78 -3.98 14.40 -3.68
CA ILE A 78 -3.14 14.25 -4.86
C ILE A 78 -4.01 14.46 -6.10
N GLY A 79 -3.72 15.53 -6.83
CA GLY A 79 -4.48 15.92 -8.03
C GLY A 79 -4.13 15.09 -9.27
N HIS A 80 -4.92 15.28 -10.32
CA HIS A 80 -4.56 14.92 -11.69
C HIS A 80 -3.84 16.09 -12.37
N GLU A 81 -3.08 15.76 -13.43
CA GLU A 81 -1.96 16.47 -14.09
C GLU A 81 -2.02 18.01 -14.17
N ASP A 82 -3.20 18.64 -14.20
CA ASP A 82 -3.35 20.09 -14.43
C ASP A 82 -4.36 20.82 -13.50
N ASP A 83 -5.12 20.13 -12.64
CA ASP A 83 -6.11 20.81 -11.78
C ASP A 83 -6.61 19.94 -10.59
N ILE A 84 -6.25 20.33 -9.37
CA ILE A 84 -6.74 19.70 -8.13
C ILE A 84 -8.27 19.83 -8.00
N GLU A 85 -8.88 20.86 -8.60
CA GLU A 85 -10.33 21.10 -8.47
C GLU A 85 -11.18 20.21 -9.39
N LYS A 86 -10.60 19.61 -10.43
CA LYS A 86 -11.38 18.86 -11.45
C LYS A 86 -11.28 17.34 -11.31
N CYS A 87 -10.15 16.80 -10.86
CA CYS A 87 -9.95 15.35 -10.72
C CYS A 87 -9.00 15.04 -9.56
N THR A 88 -9.53 14.54 -8.45
CA THR A 88 -8.72 14.03 -7.33
C THR A 88 -8.44 12.54 -7.54
N CYS A 89 -7.17 12.13 -7.54
CA CYS A 89 -6.81 10.72 -7.66
C CYS A 89 -6.64 10.04 -6.30
N LEU A 90 -6.29 10.82 -5.28
CA LEU A 90 -6.26 10.39 -3.90
C LEU A 90 -6.72 11.57 -3.03
N ASP A 91 -7.81 11.38 -2.31
CA ASP A 91 -8.20 12.23 -1.18
C ASP A 91 -8.02 11.41 0.10
N VAL A 92 -7.47 12.00 1.14
CA VAL A 92 -7.33 11.37 2.44
C VAL A 92 -7.63 12.39 3.52
N GLU A 93 -8.61 12.08 4.37
CA GLU A 93 -8.93 12.95 5.50
C GLU A 93 -7.74 13.12 6.45
N SER A 94 -7.11 12.00 6.84
CA SER A 94 -5.91 12.07 7.66
C SER A 94 -4.95 10.90 7.48
N VAL A 95 -3.67 11.20 7.59
CA VAL A 95 -2.58 10.24 7.67
C VAL A 95 -1.80 10.50 8.96
N THR A 96 -1.84 9.56 9.89
CA THR A 96 -1.07 9.61 11.14
C THR A 96 0.10 8.66 11.05
N VAL A 97 1.32 9.15 11.23
CA VAL A 97 2.56 8.36 11.22
C VAL A 97 3.19 8.43 12.61
N LYS A 98 3.28 7.30 13.31
CA LYS A 98 4.00 7.17 14.58
C LYS A 98 5.40 6.62 14.33
N TYR A 99 6.40 7.31 14.88
CA TYR A 99 7.81 6.96 14.71
C TYR A 99 8.58 7.16 16.01
N ASN A 100 9.87 6.85 15.96
CA ASN A 100 10.82 7.19 17.01
C ASN A 100 12.00 7.92 16.36
N ILE A 101 12.19 9.19 16.68
CA ILE A 101 13.25 9.98 16.06
C ILE A 101 14.66 9.40 16.30
N ILE A 102 14.85 8.64 17.39
CA ILE A 102 16.11 7.96 17.72
C ILE A 102 16.48 6.89 16.68
N ASP A 103 15.50 6.26 16.04
CA ASP A 103 15.76 5.23 15.02
C ASP A 103 16.38 5.82 13.75
N PHE A 104 16.04 7.07 13.40
CA PHE A 104 16.65 7.80 12.29
C PHE A 104 18.13 8.09 12.54
N LEU A 105 18.53 8.41 13.79
CA LEU A 105 19.95 8.58 14.15
C LEU A 105 20.75 7.27 13.96
N ARG A 106 20.09 6.12 14.07
CA ARG A 106 20.68 4.79 13.85
C ARG A 106 20.64 4.32 12.40
N LYS A 107 20.23 5.18 11.45
CA LYS A 107 20.08 4.88 10.01
C LYS A 107 19.11 3.72 9.71
N LYS A 108 18.20 3.39 10.63
CA LYS A 108 17.13 2.41 10.41
C LYS A 108 15.82 3.17 10.38
N ILE A 109 15.16 3.23 9.24
CA ILE A 109 13.85 3.88 9.17
C ILE A 109 12.81 2.88 9.64
N ARG A 110 12.32 3.07 10.86
CA ARG A 110 11.25 2.26 11.44
C ARG A 110 10.08 3.15 11.80
N LEU A 111 8.95 2.93 11.15
CA LEU A 111 7.67 3.53 11.50
C LEU A 111 6.89 2.49 12.33
N ARG A 112 6.42 2.88 13.50
CA ARG A 112 5.67 1.98 14.39
C ARG A 112 4.26 1.77 13.90
N GLU A 113 3.66 2.83 13.37
CA GLU A 113 2.27 2.82 12.93
C GLU A 113 2.06 3.88 11.86
N VAL A 114 1.29 3.52 10.83
CA VAL A 114 0.73 4.45 9.85
C VAL A 114 -0.78 4.21 9.83
N VAL A 115 -1.58 5.24 10.09
CA VAL A 115 -3.05 5.17 10.06
C VAL A 115 -3.54 6.11 8.98
N VAL A 116 -4.19 5.58 7.96
CA VAL A 116 -4.82 6.29 6.85
C VAL A 116 -6.32 6.21 7.06
N VAL A 117 -6.99 7.34 7.25
CA VAL A 117 -8.42 7.41 7.56
C VAL A 117 -9.17 7.99 6.36
N ARG A 118 -10.23 7.28 5.95
CA ARG A 118 -11.10 7.63 4.84
C ARG A 118 -10.33 8.04 3.58
N PRO A 119 -9.40 7.22 3.07
CA PRO A 119 -8.85 7.49 1.76
C PRO A 119 -9.90 7.18 0.69
N ILE A 120 -10.04 8.10 -0.25
CA ILE A 120 -10.85 7.97 -1.45
C ILE A 120 -9.87 7.90 -2.62
N VAL A 121 -9.79 6.75 -3.26
CA VAL A 121 -8.85 6.48 -4.35
C VAL A 121 -9.62 6.33 -5.65
N TYR A 122 -9.28 7.17 -6.62
CA TYR A 122 -9.84 7.11 -7.96
C TYR A 122 -8.76 6.72 -8.96
N LEU A 123 -8.91 5.54 -9.57
CA LEU A 123 -8.08 5.08 -10.67
C LEU A 123 -8.83 5.30 -11.98
N GLY A 124 -8.71 6.51 -12.53
CA GLY A 124 -9.23 6.84 -13.85
C GLY A 124 -8.25 6.47 -14.98
N ARG A 125 -8.70 6.61 -16.22
CA ARG A 125 -7.83 6.76 -17.38
C ARG A 125 -7.77 8.24 -17.78
N ASP A 126 -6.59 8.72 -18.15
CA ASP A 126 -6.43 10.03 -18.76
C ASP A 126 -6.94 10.03 -20.22
N SER A 127 -6.93 11.20 -20.87
CA SER A 127 -7.32 11.35 -22.27
C SER A 127 -6.45 10.57 -23.26
N GLU A 128 -5.26 10.12 -22.83
CA GLU A 128 -4.36 9.27 -23.60
C GLU A 128 -4.56 7.76 -23.30
N GLY A 129 -5.53 7.42 -22.45
CA GLY A 129 -5.87 6.06 -22.06
C GLY A 129 -4.93 5.45 -21.01
N HIS A 130 -3.99 6.22 -20.45
CA HIS A 130 -3.12 5.78 -19.37
C HIS A 130 -3.82 5.87 -18.02
N PHE A 131 -3.47 4.97 -17.10
CA PHE A 131 -4.01 5.02 -15.74
C PHE A 131 -3.52 6.26 -14.99
N SER A 132 -4.41 6.86 -14.21
CA SER A 132 -4.14 8.02 -13.34
C SER A 132 -3.09 7.77 -12.26
N LEU A 133 -2.46 6.59 -12.14
CA LEU A 133 -1.33 6.37 -11.24
C LEU A 133 -0.12 5.74 -11.95
N LYS A 134 0.00 5.91 -13.27
CA LYS A 134 1.09 5.33 -14.07
C LYS A 134 2.48 5.64 -13.50
N GLU A 135 2.71 6.85 -12.99
CA GLU A 135 3.99 7.25 -12.38
C GLU A 135 4.26 6.55 -11.04
N VAL A 136 3.22 6.35 -10.22
CA VAL A 136 3.34 5.63 -8.94
C VAL A 136 3.65 4.14 -9.17
N PHE A 137 3.10 3.56 -10.23
CA PHE A 137 3.32 2.16 -10.60
C PHE A 137 4.48 1.94 -11.58
N ARG A 138 5.23 2.99 -11.98
CA ARG A 138 6.36 2.80 -12.89
C ARG A 138 7.41 1.92 -12.22
N PRO A 139 7.79 0.77 -12.82
CA PRO A 139 8.87 -0.04 -12.27
C PRO A 139 10.13 0.80 -12.24
N THR A 140 10.64 1.06 -11.03
CA THR A 140 11.88 1.80 -10.85
C THR A 140 12.99 0.99 -11.53
N ARG A 141 13.63 1.58 -12.55
CA ARG A 141 14.73 0.91 -13.27
C ARG A 141 15.74 0.35 -12.25
N PRO A 142 16.21 -0.89 -12.39
CA PRO A 142 17.22 -1.44 -11.50
C PRO A 142 18.42 -0.48 -11.48
N ARG A 143 18.68 0.09 -10.31
CA ARG A 143 19.69 1.13 -10.14
C ARG A 143 21.05 0.51 -10.50
N LYS A 144 21.79 1.13 -11.44
CA LYS A 144 23.19 0.74 -11.70
C LYS A 144 24.03 1.07 -10.47
N GLY A 145 24.27 0.07 -9.65
CA GLY A 145 24.96 0.16 -8.37
C GLY A 145 24.46 -0.96 -7.47
N GLY A 146 25.37 -1.65 -6.77
CA GLY A 146 25.06 -2.84 -5.97
C GLY A 146 23.88 -2.69 -5.00
N PRO A 147 23.46 -3.79 -4.33
CA PRO A 147 22.20 -3.84 -3.58
C PRO A 147 22.09 -2.67 -2.60
N SER A 148 20.99 -1.91 -2.74
CA SER A 148 20.72 -0.76 -1.90
C SER A 148 20.80 -1.15 -0.42
N LYS A 149 21.67 -0.47 0.34
CA LYS A 149 21.77 -0.66 1.80
C LYS A 149 20.59 -0.05 2.56
N PHE A 150 19.64 0.56 1.85
CA PHE A 150 18.43 1.11 2.43
C PHE A 150 17.55 -0.01 2.99
N SER A 151 17.11 0.19 4.24
CA SER A 151 16.11 -0.66 4.86
C SER A 151 15.07 0.21 5.56
N MET A 152 13.81 -0.08 5.30
CA MET A 152 12.69 0.55 5.98
C MET A 152 11.71 -0.52 6.43
N THR A 153 11.05 -0.28 7.55
CA THR A 153 9.97 -1.14 8.06
C THR A 153 8.87 -0.26 8.63
N ILE A 154 7.63 -0.62 8.33
CA ILE A 154 6.43 -0.04 8.91
C ILE A 154 5.71 -1.19 9.60
N ASP A 155 5.71 -1.19 10.94
CA ASP A 155 5.28 -2.34 11.72
C ASP A 155 3.78 -2.59 11.61
N ASN A 156 2.99 -1.51 11.57
CA ASN A 156 1.54 -1.53 11.42
C ASN A 156 1.10 -0.43 10.46
N ILE A 157 0.28 -0.79 9.48
CA ILE A 157 -0.41 0.10 8.57
C ILE A 157 -1.89 -0.22 8.72
N TYR A 158 -2.69 0.79 9.05
CA TYR A 158 -4.13 0.70 9.14
C TYR A 158 -4.72 1.63 8.09
N VAL A 159 -5.49 1.07 7.17
CA VAL A 159 -6.39 1.84 6.31
C VAL A 159 -7.80 1.66 6.87
N LYS A 160 -8.50 2.75 7.12
CA LYS A 160 -9.82 2.72 7.75
C LYS A 160 -10.84 3.42 6.88
N ASP A 161 -11.96 2.73 6.63
CA ASP A 161 -13.14 3.27 5.95
C ASP A 161 -12.80 3.84 4.57
N ALA A 162 -12.05 3.07 3.79
CA ALA A 162 -11.60 3.49 2.47
C ALA A 162 -12.65 3.25 1.40
N TYR A 163 -12.65 4.15 0.41
CA TYR A 163 -13.38 4.02 -0.84
C TYR A 163 -12.38 3.90 -1.99
N TYR A 164 -12.54 2.88 -2.81
CA TYR A 164 -11.76 2.70 -4.03
C TYR A 164 -12.70 2.62 -5.22
N SER A 165 -12.46 3.44 -6.23
CA SER A 165 -13.14 3.38 -7.52
C SER A 165 -12.12 3.27 -8.64
N MET A 166 -12.36 2.36 -9.57
CA MET A 166 -11.50 2.11 -10.71
C MET A 166 -12.33 2.17 -12.00
N ASP A 167 -11.94 3.05 -12.92
CA ASP A 167 -12.46 3.09 -14.28
C ASP A 167 -11.66 2.11 -15.16
N VAL A 168 -11.88 0.83 -14.89
CA VAL A 168 -11.33 -0.29 -15.64
C VAL A 168 -12.46 -1.06 -16.29
N ASN A 169 -12.16 -1.71 -17.42
CA ASN A 169 -13.05 -2.71 -18.03
C ASN A 169 -13.03 -3.99 -17.17
N PHE A 170 -13.46 -3.89 -15.92
CA PHE A 170 -13.54 -4.98 -14.95
C PHE A 170 -14.91 -4.92 -14.26
N PRO A 171 -15.55 -6.06 -13.99
CA PRO A 171 -16.89 -6.12 -13.37
C PRO A 171 -16.96 -5.54 -11.96
N ILE A 172 -15.82 -5.46 -11.27
CA ILE A 172 -15.70 -4.87 -9.94
C ILE A 172 -14.91 -3.57 -10.08
N THR A 173 -15.64 -2.46 -10.01
CA THR A 173 -15.06 -1.11 -10.14
C THR A 173 -15.02 -0.38 -8.82
N GLU A 174 -15.85 -0.76 -7.84
CA GLU A 174 -16.03 -0.02 -6.59
C GLU A 174 -15.91 -0.91 -5.35
N TYR A 175 -15.27 -0.35 -4.32
CA TYR A 175 -15.06 -0.98 -3.02
C TYR A 175 -15.27 0.07 -1.93
N GLU A 176 -16.09 -0.25 -0.93
CA GLU A 176 -16.48 0.68 0.14
C GLU A 176 -16.20 0.09 1.52
N HIS A 177 -16.11 0.98 2.51
CA HIS A 177 -15.88 0.62 3.91
C HIS A 177 -14.68 -0.32 4.09
N CYS A 178 -13.66 -0.19 3.23
CA CYS A 178 -12.52 -1.09 3.33
C CYS A 178 -11.71 -0.78 4.60
N TYR A 179 -11.36 -1.83 5.32
CA TYR A 179 -10.39 -1.83 6.39
C TYR A 179 -9.21 -2.70 5.98
N VAL A 180 -7.99 -2.20 6.16
CA VAL A 180 -6.76 -2.96 5.87
C VAL A 180 -5.78 -2.82 7.02
N HIS A 181 -5.38 -3.93 7.63
CA HIS A 181 -4.26 -4.02 8.55
C HIS A 181 -3.11 -4.76 7.89
N SER A 182 -2.01 -4.05 7.65
CA SER A 182 -0.84 -4.60 6.98
C SER A 182 0.48 -4.19 7.64
N ARG A 183 1.55 -4.86 7.23
CA ARG A 183 2.93 -4.52 7.54
C ARG A 183 3.68 -4.33 6.23
N TYR A 184 4.62 -3.39 6.23
CA TYR A 184 5.49 -3.17 5.08
C TYR A 184 6.96 -3.25 5.49
N SER A 185 7.78 -3.83 4.62
CA SER A 185 9.22 -3.71 4.74
C SER A 185 9.90 -3.66 3.39
N VAL A 186 11.03 -2.97 3.33
CA VAL A 186 11.94 -3.04 2.19
C VAL A 186 13.35 -3.31 2.67
N ARG A 187 14.01 -4.31 2.08
CA ARG A 187 15.40 -4.67 2.38
C ARG A 187 16.10 -5.07 1.09
N ARG A 188 17.24 -4.43 0.78
CA ARG A 188 18.02 -4.71 -0.44
C ARG A 188 17.21 -4.62 -1.74
N GLY A 189 16.21 -3.73 -1.78
CA GLY A 189 15.34 -3.54 -2.95
C GLY A 189 14.23 -4.58 -3.09
N ILE A 190 14.07 -5.49 -2.13
CA ILE A 190 12.93 -6.40 -2.04
C ILE A 190 11.90 -5.73 -1.12
N HIS A 191 10.72 -5.48 -1.66
CA HIS A 191 9.56 -4.92 -0.98
C HIS A 191 8.65 -6.06 -0.56
N THR A 192 8.18 -6.06 0.68
CA THR A 192 7.24 -7.04 1.21
C THR A 192 6.08 -6.31 1.88
N ILE A 193 4.87 -6.65 1.47
CA ILE A 193 3.61 -6.23 2.09
C ILE A 193 2.96 -7.50 2.64
N GLU A 194 2.64 -7.49 3.93
CA GLU A 194 1.94 -8.59 4.61
C GLU A 194 0.61 -8.04 5.10
N VAL A 195 -0.48 -8.51 4.51
CA VAL A 195 -1.85 -8.13 4.88
C VAL A 195 -2.33 -9.16 5.91
N MET A 196 -2.52 -8.70 7.14
CA MET A 196 -2.79 -9.56 8.30
C MET A 196 -4.29 -9.75 8.51
N ASP A 197 -5.07 -8.68 8.43
CA ASP A 197 -6.52 -8.66 8.62
C ASP A 197 -7.11 -7.53 7.78
N SER A 198 -8.15 -7.80 6.99
CA SER A 198 -8.75 -6.80 6.11
C SER A 198 -10.17 -7.18 5.70
N SER A 199 -11.05 -6.20 5.55
CA SER A 199 -12.43 -6.41 5.12
C SER A 199 -12.81 -5.33 4.11
N CYS A 200 -13.76 -5.62 3.23
CA CYS A 200 -14.32 -4.59 2.38
C CYS A 200 -15.72 -4.98 1.87
N TYR A 201 -16.52 -4.00 1.50
CA TYR A 201 -17.82 -4.19 0.85
C TYR A 201 -17.71 -3.87 -0.64
N ILE A 202 -18.35 -4.69 -1.48
CA ILE A 202 -18.39 -4.52 -2.94
C ILE A 202 -19.85 -4.21 -3.33
N PRO A 203 -20.20 -2.93 -3.57
CA PRO A 203 -21.59 -2.52 -3.76
C PRO A 203 -22.27 -3.12 -4.99
N ALA A 204 -21.52 -3.28 -6.08
CA ALA A 204 -22.06 -3.78 -7.35
C ALA A 204 -22.72 -5.16 -7.24
N TYR A 205 -22.32 -5.96 -6.24
CA TYR A 205 -22.81 -7.32 -6.04
C TYR A 205 -23.43 -7.54 -4.65
N ASP A 206 -23.59 -6.49 -3.86
CA ASP A 206 -23.99 -6.57 -2.44
C ASP A 206 -23.15 -7.64 -1.68
N LEU A 207 -21.83 -7.60 -1.89
CA LEU A 207 -20.92 -8.64 -1.42
C LEU A 207 -20.02 -8.13 -0.30
N GLN A 208 -20.13 -8.74 0.87
CA GLN A 208 -19.22 -8.49 1.99
C GLN A 208 -18.01 -9.44 1.92
N VAL A 209 -16.84 -8.88 1.64
CA VAL A 209 -15.56 -9.56 1.90
C VAL A 209 -15.24 -9.41 3.38
N LYS A 210 -15.38 -10.50 4.13
CA LYS A 210 -15.24 -10.52 5.59
C LYS A 210 -13.77 -10.48 6.01
N SER A 211 -12.93 -11.20 5.29
CA SER A 211 -11.49 -11.24 5.55
C SER A 211 -10.73 -11.47 4.25
N PHE A 212 -9.69 -10.71 4.00
CA PHE A 212 -8.70 -11.01 2.96
C PHE A 212 -7.29 -10.68 3.44
N GLY A 213 -6.30 -11.37 2.90
CA GLY A 213 -4.92 -11.17 3.31
C GLY A 213 -3.92 -11.99 2.52
N GLY A 214 -2.69 -12.05 3.03
CA GLY A 214 -1.57 -12.76 2.41
C GLY A 214 -0.33 -11.90 2.31
N ARG A 215 0.70 -12.44 1.66
CA ARG A 215 2.01 -11.79 1.52
C ARG A 215 2.35 -11.52 0.06
N ILE A 216 2.62 -10.26 -0.24
CA ILE A 216 3.09 -9.78 -1.54
C ILE A 216 4.57 -9.42 -1.41
N THR A 217 5.43 -10.06 -2.18
CA THR A 217 6.86 -9.75 -2.25
C THR A 217 7.25 -9.34 -3.65
N ALA A 218 7.71 -8.10 -3.83
CA ALA A 218 8.13 -7.55 -5.10
C ALA A 218 9.63 -7.22 -5.09
N GLY A 219 10.38 -7.71 -6.08
CA GLY A 219 11.80 -7.44 -6.22
C GLY A 219 12.45 -8.24 -7.34
N GLY A 220 13.54 -7.70 -7.91
CA GLY A 220 14.33 -8.43 -8.92
C GLY A 220 13.60 -8.72 -10.24
N GLY A 221 12.50 -8.03 -10.53
CA GLY A 221 11.67 -8.26 -11.74
C GLY A 221 10.46 -9.17 -11.51
N ASN A 222 10.28 -9.68 -10.29
CA ASN A 222 9.19 -10.61 -9.96
C ASN A 222 8.31 -10.04 -8.85
N VAL A 223 7.04 -10.46 -8.84
CA VAL A 223 6.10 -10.32 -7.73
C VAL A 223 5.64 -11.71 -7.33
N ILE A 224 5.79 -12.04 -6.06
CA ILE A 224 5.39 -13.32 -5.49
C ILE A 224 4.23 -13.04 -4.53
N LEU A 225 3.11 -13.71 -4.76
CA LEU A 225 1.92 -13.71 -3.95
C LEU A 225 1.90 -15.02 -3.15
N GLN A 226 1.80 -14.96 -1.84
CA GLN A 226 1.90 -16.12 -0.97
C GLN A 226 0.81 -16.13 0.07
N ASP A 227 0.24 -17.30 0.33
CA ASP A 227 -0.81 -17.51 1.32
C ASP A 227 -1.95 -16.48 1.15
N MET A 228 -2.26 -16.12 -0.11
CA MET A 228 -3.31 -15.15 -0.38
C MET A 228 -4.64 -15.80 -0.06
N TYR A 229 -5.51 -15.07 0.62
CA TYR A 229 -6.84 -15.57 0.92
C TYR A 229 -7.89 -14.47 0.84
N ALA A 230 -9.12 -14.87 0.54
CA ALA A 230 -10.30 -14.01 0.59
C ALA A 230 -11.51 -14.84 1.01
N LYS A 231 -12.30 -14.33 1.95
CA LYS A 231 -13.50 -14.99 2.48
C LYS A 231 -14.71 -14.08 2.40
N THR A 232 -15.80 -14.63 1.88
CA THR A 232 -17.14 -14.04 1.88
C THR A 232 -18.07 -14.92 2.73
N ASP A 233 -19.39 -14.75 2.60
CA ASP A 233 -20.36 -15.68 3.18
C ASP A 233 -20.38 -17.04 2.47
N LEU A 234 -20.06 -17.06 1.17
CA LEU A 234 -20.22 -18.24 0.31
C LEU A 234 -18.90 -18.79 -0.22
N ILE A 235 -17.86 -17.94 -0.29
CA ILE A 235 -16.56 -18.27 -0.86
C ILE A 235 -15.46 -18.23 0.21
N ASP A 236 -14.53 -19.19 0.13
CA ASP A 236 -13.23 -19.18 0.80
C ASP A 236 -12.17 -19.53 -0.24
N VAL A 237 -11.46 -18.52 -0.73
CA VAL A 237 -10.41 -18.67 -1.75
C VAL A 237 -9.05 -18.61 -1.08
N GLN A 238 -8.17 -19.51 -1.50
CA GLN A 238 -6.74 -19.47 -1.21
C GLN A 238 -5.95 -19.57 -2.51
N ALA A 239 -4.94 -18.72 -2.65
CA ALA A 239 -4.13 -18.65 -3.85
C ALA A 239 -2.66 -18.32 -3.55
N ASP A 240 -1.78 -18.95 -4.31
CA ASP A 240 -0.39 -18.53 -4.47
C ASP A 240 -0.17 -18.07 -5.91
N GLY A 241 0.75 -17.12 -6.10
CA GLY A 241 1.00 -16.58 -7.42
C GLY A 241 2.41 -16.09 -7.65
N LEU A 242 2.83 -16.14 -8.90
CA LEU A 242 4.08 -15.54 -9.37
C LEU A 242 3.76 -14.68 -10.58
N VAL A 243 4.22 -13.44 -10.58
CA VAL A 243 4.16 -12.51 -11.71
C VAL A 243 5.57 -12.11 -12.09
N GLU A 244 5.96 -12.37 -13.33
CA GLU A 244 7.27 -12.05 -13.87
C GLU A 244 7.16 -10.92 -14.91
N TYR A 245 7.91 -9.84 -14.68
CA TYR A 245 7.99 -8.72 -15.62
C TYR A 245 9.03 -9.00 -16.71
N SER A 246 8.59 -9.67 -17.77
CA SER A 246 9.30 -9.86 -19.05
C SER A 246 8.74 -8.83 -20.09
N PRO A 247 9.30 -8.68 -21.32
CA PRO A 247 8.64 -7.93 -22.40
C PRO A 247 7.16 -8.30 -22.64
N LYS A 248 6.70 -9.45 -22.13
CA LYS A 248 5.29 -9.76 -21.89
C LYS A 248 5.09 -10.07 -20.40
N LEU A 249 3.94 -9.66 -19.84
CA LEU A 249 3.57 -10.01 -18.47
C LEU A 249 3.25 -11.51 -18.40
N HIS A 250 4.01 -12.27 -17.62
CA HIS A 250 3.70 -13.67 -17.34
C HIS A 250 3.22 -13.78 -15.90
N TYR A 251 2.10 -14.48 -15.69
CA TYR A 251 1.63 -14.80 -14.35
C TYR A 251 1.24 -16.28 -14.27
N THR A 252 1.42 -16.85 -13.08
CA THR A 252 0.95 -18.18 -12.72
C THR A 252 0.24 -18.07 -11.38
N ILE A 253 -1.00 -18.54 -11.31
CA ILE A 253 -1.81 -18.55 -10.09
C ILE A 253 -2.24 -19.99 -9.83
N SER A 254 -2.04 -20.47 -8.61
CA SER A 254 -2.47 -21.78 -8.12
C SER A 254 -3.43 -21.59 -6.98
N THR A 255 -4.59 -22.23 -7.05
CA THR A 255 -5.56 -22.28 -5.94
C THR A 255 -5.71 -23.72 -5.46
N GLU A 256 -5.60 -23.96 -4.16
CA GLU A 256 -5.81 -25.28 -3.55
C GLU A 256 -6.85 -25.19 -2.42
N GLY A 257 -7.75 -26.17 -2.32
CA GLY A 257 -8.68 -26.29 -1.19
C GLY A 257 -9.71 -25.15 -1.07
N SER A 258 -9.86 -24.35 -2.12
CA SER A 258 -10.82 -23.23 -2.14
C SER A 258 -12.25 -23.75 -2.28
N ARG A 259 -13.20 -23.12 -1.58
CA ARG A 259 -14.63 -23.28 -1.80
C ARG A 259 -15.09 -22.14 -2.70
N LEU A 260 -15.54 -22.48 -3.89
CA LEU A 260 -16.05 -21.50 -4.84
C LEU A 260 -17.54 -21.80 -5.10
N GLU A 261 -18.37 -20.77 -5.12
CA GLU A 261 -19.77 -20.88 -5.53
C GLU A 261 -19.89 -20.33 -6.95
N ALA A 262 -20.50 -21.12 -7.85
CA ALA A 262 -20.48 -20.84 -9.28
C ALA A 262 -21.14 -19.50 -9.63
N SER A 263 -22.21 -19.11 -8.92
CA SER A 263 -22.90 -17.84 -9.15
C SER A 263 -22.10 -16.63 -8.67
N GLU A 264 -21.26 -16.73 -7.64
CA GLU A 264 -20.32 -15.68 -7.23
C GLU A 264 -19.11 -15.60 -8.17
N ILE A 265 -18.58 -16.72 -8.70
CA ILE A 265 -17.55 -16.69 -9.75
C ILE A 265 -18.11 -16.01 -11.02
N ASP A 266 -19.32 -16.37 -11.44
CA ASP A 266 -19.98 -15.80 -12.63
C ASP A 266 -20.06 -14.27 -12.51
N ARG A 267 -20.45 -13.78 -11.33
CA ARG A 267 -20.51 -12.36 -10.99
C ARG A 267 -19.14 -11.68 -10.93
N MET A 268 -18.14 -12.32 -10.34
CA MET A 268 -16.80 -11.74 -10.14
C MET A 268 -15.95 -11.71 -11.41
N PHE A 269 -16.10 -12.68 -12.30
CA PHE A 269 -15.22 -12.88 -13.45
C PHE A 269 -15.89 -12.66 -14.81
N PHE A 270 -17.22 -12.83 -14.93
CA PHE A 270 -17.91 -12.89 -16.23
C PHE A 270 -18.89 -11.74 -16.48
N GLY A 271 -18.84 -10.66 -15.69
CA GLY A 271 -19.52 -9.42 -16.07
C GLY A 271 -19.08 -8.96 -17.47
N GLU A 272 -20.00 -8.30 -18.19
CA GLU A 272 -20.12 -8.34 -19.66
C GLU A 272 -18.89 -7.99 -20.52
N ARG A 273 -17.80 -7.42 -20.00
CA ARG A 273 -16.60 -7.06 -20.81
C ARG A 273 -15.33 -7.00 -19.95
N GLY A 274 -14.28 -7.74 -20.34
CA GLY A 274 -12.93 -7.48 -19.78
C GLY A 274 -11.90 -8.58 -20.05
N VAL A 275 -10.67 -8.18 -20.34
CA VAL A 275 -9.57 -9.02 -20.86
C VAL A 275 -8.47 -9.23 -19.80
N ILE A 276 -8.15 -10.49 -19.50
CA ILE A 276 -6.89 -10.93 -18.87
C ILE A 276 -6.46 -12.22 -19.60
N SER A 277 -5.19 -12.34 -20.01
CA SER A 277 -4.64 -13.55 -20.67
C SER A 277 -3.49 -14.14 -19.88
N GLY A 278 -3.57 -15.43 -19.54
CA GLY A 278 -2.52 -16.17 -18.84
C GLY A 278 -3.03 -17.49 -18.28
N ASP A 279 -2.12 -18.29 -17.72
CA ASP A 279 -2.42 -19.65 -17.27
C ASP A 279 -2.91 -19.64 -15.81
N MET A 280 -4.03 -20.31 -15.54
CA MET A 280 -4.61 -20.46 -14.20
C MET A 280 -4.80 -21.94 -13.88
N ASP A 281 -4.12 -22.44 -12.83
CA ASP A 281 -4.33 -23.81 -12.34
C ASP A 281 -5.27 -23.77 -11.13
N VAL A 282 -6.44 -24.40 -11.26
CA VAL A 282 -7.55 -24.29 -10.29
C VAL A 282 -7.88 -25.66 -9.70
N ASN A 283 -7.27 -25.98 -8.56
CA ASN A 283 -7.55 -27.19 -7.80
C ASN A 283 -8.48 -26.90 -6.60
N SER A 284 -9.78 -26.69 -6.85
CA SER A 284 -10.74 -26.19 -5.86
C SER A 284 -12.06 -26.96 -5.83
N THR A 285 -12.72 -27.03 -4.67
CA THR A 285 -14.04 -27.65 -4.50
C THR A 285 -15.14 -26.64 -4.88
N LEU A 286 -15.90 -26.93 -5.94
CA LEU A 286 -17.12 -26.19 -6.30
C LEU A 286 -18.31 -26.83 -5.59
N GLU A 287 -18.99 -26.10 -4.71
CA GLU A 287 -20.20 -26.63 -4.05
C GLU A 287 -21.47 -26.07 -4.71
N GLY A 288 -22.15 -26.93 -5.47
CA GLY A 288 -23.52 -26.73 -5.93
C GLY A 288 -24.13 -28.09 -6.22
N GLY A 289 -25.13 -28.52 -5.44
CA GLY A 289 -25.88 -29.78 -5.64
C GLY A 289 -25.09 -31.10 -5.46
N HIS A 290 -23.90 -31.27 -6.05
CA HIS A 290 -23.16 -32.54 -6.06
C HIS A 290 -21.63 -32.34 -6.27
N GLY A 291 -20.81 -32.89 -5.36
CA GLY A 291 -19.44 -33.35 -5.62
C GLY A 291 -18.28 -32.34 -5.52
N TRP A 292 -17.05 -32.87 -5.46
CA TRP A 292 -15.78 -32.15 -5.54
C TRP A 292 -15.23 -32.19 -6.97
N PHE A 293 -14.46 -31.17 -7.38
CA PHE A 293 -14.01 -30.97 -8.75
C PHE A 293 -12.53 -30.55 -8.80
N ARG A 294 -11.85 -30.84 -9.91
CA ARG A 294 -10.49 -30.35 -10.22
C ARG A 294 -10.47 -29.90 -11.69
N SER A 295 -10.09 -28.65 -11.95
CA SER A 295 -9.91 -28.10 -13.31
C SER A 295 -8.49 -27.61 -13.55
N ILE A 296 -7.88 -28.08 -14.63
CA ILE A 296 -6.65 -27.49 -15.16
C ILE A 296 -6.99 -26.97 -16.56
N GLY A 297 -6.78 -25.67 -16.81
CA GLY A 297 -7.14 -25.07 -18.09
C GLY A 297 -6.42 -23.75 -18.39
N GLU A 298 -6.12 -23.54 -19.67
CA GLU A 298 -5.58 -22.28 -20.19
C GLU A 298 -6.75 -21.36 -20.57
N VAL A 299 -6.89 -20.22 -19.89
CA VAL A 299 -7.90 -19.22 -20.20
C VAL A 299 -7.27 -18.15 -21.10
N SER A 300 -7.69 -18.12 -22.37
CA SER A 300 -7.27 -17.07 -23.31
C SER A 300 -8.47 -16.26 -23.79
N ILE A 301 -8.44 -14.96 -23.51
CA ILE A 301 -9.42 -13.98 -23.99
C ILE A 301 -8.72 -13.10 -25.04
N VAL A 302 -9.28 -13.01 -26.25
CA VAL A 302 -8.78 -12.15 -27.35
C VAL A 302 -9.90 -11.19 -27.75
N ASP A 303 -9.61 -9.89 -27.74
CA ASP A 303 -10.55 -8.82 -28.13
C ASP A 303 -11.90 -8.83 -27.37
N GLY A 304 -11.87 -9.19 -26.09
CA GLY A 304 -13.08 -9.25 -25.25
C GLY A 304 -13.95 -10.48 -25.50
N VAL A 305 -13.48 -11.43 -26.33
CA VAL A 305 -14.12 -12.71 -26.57
C VAL A 305 -13.28 -13.81 -25.93
N LEU A 306 -13.92 -14.74 -25.23
CA LEU A 306 -13.27 -15.95 -24.76
C LEU A 306 -12.88 -16.81 -25.99
N VAL A 307 -11.60 -16.85 -26.34
CA VAL A 307 -11.13 -17.48 -27.59
C VAL A 307 -10.55 -18.87 -27.35
N LYS A 308 -10.12 -19.17 -26.13
CA LYS A 308 -9.67 -20.52 -25.75
C LYS A 308 -10.18 -20.86 -24.36
N TYR A 309 -10.87 -21.99 -24.29
CA TYR A 309 -11.29 -22.63 -23.04
C TYR A 309 -11.16 -24.14 -23.20
N PRO A 310 -9.97 -24.73 -22.99
CA PRO A 310 -9.85 -26.16 -22.84
C PRO A 310 -9.58 -26.45 -21.37
N PHE A 311 -10.56 -27.01 -20.67
CA PHE A 311 -10.21 -27.88 -19.56
C PHE A 311 -9.54 -29.11 -20.18
N GLU A 312 -8.26 -29.34 -19.87
CA GLU A 312 -7.51 -30.46 -20.44
C GLU A 312 -8.00 -31.81 -19.90
N SER A 313 -8.65 -31.82 -18.74
CA SER A 313 -9.30 -33.03 -18.22
C SER A 313 -10.45 -32.69 -17.25
N PHE A 314 -11.54 -33.44 -17.38
CA PHE A 314 -12.61 -33.52 -16.40
C PHE A 314 -12.49 -34.87 -15.70
N LYS A 315 -12.34 -34.86 -14.38
CA LYS A 315 -12.46 -36.08 -13.58
C LYS A 315 -13.52 -35.86 -12.52
N PHE A 316 -14.67 -36.49 -12.73
CA PHE A 316 -15.71 -36.62 -11.72
C PHE A 316 -15.33 -37.83 -10.87
N ASP A 317 -14.83 -37.58 -9.67
CA ASP A 317 -14.69 -38.62 -8.67
C ASP A 317 -15.89 -38.49 -7.72
N TYR A 318 -16.84 -39.41 -7.86
CA TYR A 318 -17.97 -39.52 -6.95
C TYR A 318 -17.47 -40.22 -5.68
N LEU A 319 -17.58 -39.57 -4.51
CA LEU A 319 -17.47 -40.22 -3.20
C LEU A 319 -18.85 -40.61 -2.69
#